data_AF-A0A1I5EX17-F1
#
_entry.id   AF-A0A1I5EX17-F1
#
_cell.length_a   1.000
_cell.length_b   1.000
_cell.length_c   1.000
_cell.angle_alpha   90.00
_cell.angle_beta   90.00
_cell.angle_gamma   90.00
#
_symmetry.space_group_name_H-M   'P 1'
#
loop_
_entity.id
_entity.type
_entity.pdbx_description
1 polymer ?
#
loop_
_entity_poly.entity_id
_entity_poly.type
_entity_poly.pdbx_seq_one_letter_code
_entity_poly.pdbx_strand_id
1 'polypeptide(L)'
;MKPLLTITNYGHSCFSVTYGDYTMIIDPYRENSIPGLSPLQLTADDVFVTHEHFDHNARNAVKMKEKAVPSPFKLTRITCAHDQEGGRKRGMTDILLFEGENLRFAHFGDIGESLTAEKKELLKDLDLVLLPVGGFYTISPEEAKDMIHELNPHIAIPMHYRTTEFGLPDIEPLENFTSLFDQVIFYREDTLVYDREHTKQQVAVLKQKKIHQQDIHLS
;
A
#
# COMPACT_ATOMS: atom_id res chain seq x y z
N MET A 1 -1.86 -1.92 27.23
CA MET A 1 -2.16 -0.90 26.20
C MET A 1 -2.54 -1.65 24.93
N LYS A 2 -3.57 -1.22 24.18
CA LYS A 2 -3.85 -1.81 22.87
C LYS A 2 -2.66 -1.51 21.94
N PRO A 3 -2.19 -2.46 21.11
CA PRO A 3 -1.10 -2.19 20.20
C PRO A 3 -1.53 -1.15 19.14
N LEU A 4 -0.58 -0.36 18.65
CA LEU A 4 -0.80 0.58 17.56
C LEU A 4 -0.47 -0.08 16.22
N LEU A 5 -1.14 0.34 15.15
CA LEU A 5 -0.82 -0.10 13.80
C LEU A 5 0.42 0.65 13.29
N THR A 6 1.40 -0.06 12.76
CA THR A 6 2.56 0.56 12.10
C THR A 6 2.60 0.15 10.64
N ILE A 7 2.66 1.14 9.75
CA ILE A 7 2.85 0.95 8.30
C ILE A 7 4.30 1.31 7.97
N THR A 8 5.00 0.45 7.24
CA THR A 8 6.34 0.73 6.69
C THR A 8 6.29 0.67 5.16
N ASN A 9 6.82 1.69 4.49
CA ASN A 9 6.90 1.77 3.03
C ASN A 9 8.24 1.22 2.50
N TYR A 10 8.22 0.12 1.75
CA TYR A 10 9.43 -0.42 1.08
C TYR A 10 9.63 0.12 -0.35
N GLY A 11 8.65 0.87 -0.86
CA GLY A 11 8.64 1.44 -2.20
C GLY A 11 7.68 0.71 -3.14
N HIS A 12 7.38 1.36 -4.27
CA HIS A 12 6.36 0.94 -5.23
C HIS A 12 4.99 0.77 -4.56
N SER A 13 4.51 -0.47 -4.40
CA SER A 13 3.30 -0.83 -3.64
C SER A 13 3.59 -1.81 -2.50
N CYS A 14 4.86 -1.99 -2.11
CA CYS A 14 5.25 -2.92 -1.07
C CYS A 14 5.21 -2.27 0.32
N PHE A 15 4.36 -2.80 1.20
CA PHE A 15 4.24 -2.32 2.58
C PHE A 15 4.32 -3.46 3.58
N SER A 16 4.91 -3.21 4.75
CA SER A 16 4.63 -4.04 5.93
C SER A 16 3.59 -3.37 6.81
N VAL A 17 2.71 -4.18 7.40
CA VAL A 17 1.78 -3.76 8.43
C VAL A 17 2.05 -4.56 9.69
N THR A 18 2.38 -3.87 10.78
CA THR A 18 2.65 -4.47 12.10
C THR A 18 1.59 -4.05 13.10
N TYR A 19 1.06 -5.02 13.85
CA TYR A 19 0.10 -4.79 14.94
C TYR A 19 0.35 -5.78 16.08
N GLY A 20 0.94 -5.29 17.17
CA GLY A 20 1.46 -6.16 18.24
C GLY A 20 2.61 -7.03 17.69
N ASP A 21 2.55 -8.34 17.92
CA ASP A 21 3.56 -9.30 17.43
C ASP A 21 3.33 -9.74 15.97
N TYR A 22 2.16 -9.43 15.40
CA TYR A 22 1.81 -9.78 14.04
C TYR A 22 2.40 -8.79 13.03
N THR A 23 2.97 -9.31 11.95
CA THR A 23 3.50 -8.55 10.82
C THR A 23 3.07 -9.23 9.52
N MET A 24 2.50 -8.47 8.59
CA MET A 24 2.25 -8.93 7.23
C MET A 24 2.99 -8.07 6.22
N ILE A 25 3.35 -8.66 5.08
CA ILE A 25 3.80 -7.93 3.89
C ILE A 25 2.69 -7.94 2.85
N ILE A 26 2.47 -6.82 2.18
CA ILE A 26 1.55 -6.69 1.05
C ILE A 26 2.35 -6.27 -0.18
N ASP A 27 2.10 -6.95 -1.30
CA ASP A 27 2.66 -6.69 -2.63
C ASP A 27 4.20 -6.55 -2.68
N PRO A 28 4.96 -7.57 -2.21
CA PRO A 28 6.41 -7.57 -2.38
C PRO A 28 6.78 -7.57 -3.87
N TYR A 29 7.71 -6.72 -4.28
CA TYR A 29 8.14 -6.63 -5.67
C TYR A 29 9.34 -7.52 -6.00
N ARG A 30 9.44 -7.96 -7.26
CA ARG A 30 10.57 -8.79 -7.71
C ARG A 30 11.86 -7.99 -7.71
N GLU A 31 12.98 -8.63 -7.38
CA GLU A 31 14.29 -8.01 -7.49
C GLU A 31 14.53 -7.40 -8.88
N ASN A 32 15.10 -6.19 -8.92
CA ASN A 32 15.39 -5.43 -10.15
C ASN A 32 14.17 -5.14 -11.05
N SER A 33 12.94 -5.28 -10.53
CA SER A 33 11.74 -4.98 -11.33
C SER A 33 11.35 -3.51 -11.34
N ILE A 34 11.66 -2.76 -10.28
CA ILE A 34 11.43 -1.32 -10.19
C ILE A 34 12.78 -0.60 -10.10
N PRO A 35 13.11 0.29 -11.05
CA PRO A 35 14.33 1.08 -11.00
C PRO A 35 14.47 1.82 -9.66
N GLY A 36 15.68 1.79 -9.08
CA GLY A 36 16.00 2.51 -7.85
C GLY A 36 15.63 1.79 -6.54
N LEU A 37 14.85 0.70 -6.59
CA LEU A 37 14.51 -0.06 -5.40
C LEU A 37 15.51 -1.18 -5.10
N SER A 38 15.83 -1.35 -3.81
CA SER A 38 16.72 -2.41 -3.34
C SER A 38 16.01 -3.78 -3.33
N PRO A 39 16.76 -4.89 -3.47
CA PRO A 39 16.21 -6.24 -3.27
C PRO A 39 15.55 -6.38 -1.90
N LEU A 40 14.37 -7.03 -1.87
CA LEU A 40 13.65 -7.30 -0.64
C LEU A 40 14.23 -8.55 0.05
N GLN A 41 14.44 -8.44 1.37
CA GLN A 41 14.75 -9.57 2.26
C GLN A 41 13.94 -9.39 3.54
N LEU A 42 12.67 -9.78 3.48
CA LEU A 42 11.70 -9.49 4.55
C LEU A 42 11.37 -10.75 5.36
N THR A 43 10.86 -10.58 6.57
CA THR A 43 10.32 -11.67 7.38
C THR A 43 8.96 -11.29 7.95
N ALA A 44 7.96 -12.15 7.82
CA ALA A 44 6.59 -11.85 8.25
C ALA A 44 5.78 -13.11 8.64
N ASP A 45 4.64 -12.88 9.29
CA ASP A 45 3.65 -13.90 9.64
C ASP A 45 2.80 -14.27 8.42
N ASP A 46 2.45 -13.28 7.59
CA ASP A 46 1.67 -13.47 6.35
C ASP A 46 2.22 -12.62 5.20
N VAL A 47 1.95 -13.08 3.98
CA VAL A 47 2.22 -12.33 2.74
C VAL A 47 0.96 -12.29 1.90
N PHE A 48 0.51 -11.09 1.58
CA PHE A 48 -0.62 -10.86 0.70
C PHE A 48 -0.17 -10.25 -0.61
N VAL A 49 -0.83 -10.67 -1.68
CA VAL A 49 -0.61 -10.18 -3.04
C VAL A 49 -1.97 -9.87 -3.63
N THR A 50 -2.09 -8.68 -4.22
CA THR A 50 -3.29 -8.17 -4.87
C THR A 50 -3.51 -8.80 -6.23
N HIS A 51 -2.45 -9.03 -7.00
CA HIS A 51 -2.47 -9.68 -8.30
C HIS A 51 -1.08 -10.20 -8.71
N GLU A 52 -1.02 -11.05 -9.73
CA GLU A 52 0.17 -11.87 -10.00
C GLU A 52 1.26 -11.20 -10.87
N HIS A 53 1.18 -9.88 -11.11
CA HIS A 53 2.22 -9.16 -11.85
C HIS A 53 3.55 -9.10 -11.08
N PHE A 54 4.65 -8.96 -11.83
CA PHE A 54 6.01 -9.15 -11.30
C PHE A 54 6.42 -8.11 -10.25
N ASP A 55 5.83 -6.93 -10.29
CA ASP A 55 6.08 -5.80 -9.39
C ASP A 55 5.21 -5.87 -8.11
N HIS A 56 4.38 -6.90 -7.96
CA HIS A 56 3.53 -7.15 -6.77
C HIS A 56 3.68 -8.56 -6.20
N ASN A 57 4.23 -9.50 -6.97
CA ASN A 57 4.19 -10.93 -6.65
C ASN A 57 5.56 -11.58 -6.40
N ALA A 58 6.36 -10.99 -5.52
CA ALA A 58 7.62 -11.57 -5.06
C ALA A 58 7.48 -12.18 -3.68
N ARG A 59 6.52 -13.10 -3.51
CA ARG A 59 6.33 -13.86 -2.26
C ARG A 59 7.61 -14.56 -1.81
N ASN A 60 8.47 -14.95 -2.75
CA ASN A 60 9.78 -15.55 -2.50
C ASN A 60 10.80 -14.61 -1.83
N ALA A 61 10.58 -13.29 -1.88
CA ALA A 61 11.43 -12.31 -1.21
C ALA A 61 11.07 -12.11 0.28
N VAL A 62 10.06 -12.85 0.77
CA VAL A 62 9.62 -12.82 2.16
C VAL A 62 9.80 -14.20 2.78
N LYS A 63 10.58 -14.27 3.86
CA LYS A 63 10.71 -15.46 4.71
C LYS A 63 9.54 -15.50 5.69
N MET A 64 8.84 -16.62 5.77
CA MET A 64 7.82 -16.79 6.81
C MET A 64 8.49 -16.97 8.18
N LYS A 65 7.96 -16.33 9.21
CA LYS A 65 8.41 -16.53 10.60
C LYS A 65 8.25 -18.01 10.99
N GLU A 66 9.25 -18.56 11.67
CA GLU A 66 9.21 -19.96 12.16
C GLU A 66 8.05 -20.20 13.13
N LYS A 67 7.67 -19.17 13.88
CA LYS A 67 6.53 -19.16 14.80
C LYS A 67 5.59 -18.03 14.40
N ALA A 68 4.92 -18.18 13.27
CA ALA A 68 3.92 -17.22 12.81
C ALA A 68 2.77 -17.11 13.83
N VAL A 69 2.31 -15.90 14.11
CA VAL A 69 1.12 -15.65 14.92
C VAL A 69 -0.10 -15.41 14.03
N PRO A 70 -1.32 -15.83 14.45
CA PRO A 70 -2.51 -15.62 13.65
C PRO A 70 -2.79 -14.14 13.38
N SER A 71 -3.29 -13.83 12.18
CA SER A 71 -3.73 -12.48 11.85
C SER A 71 -4.84 -12.00 12.79
N PRO A 72 -4.74 -10.78 13.35
CA PRO A 72 -5.82 -10.17 14.12
C PRO A 72 -6.90 -9.53 13.22
N PHE A 73 -6.74 -9.62 11.89
CA PHE A 73 -7.60 -8.99 10.91
C PHE A 73 -8.39 -10.02 10.12
N LYS A 74 -9.67 -9.75 9.91
CA LYS A 74 -10.47 -10.39 8.87
C LYS A 74 -10.09 -9.77 7.53
N LEU A 75 -9.68 -10.60 6.57
CA LEU A 75 -9.44 -10.18 5.19
C LEU A 75 -10.71 -10.31 4.34
N THR A 76 -11.05 -9.26 3.61
CA THR A 76 -12.01 -9.26 2.50
C THR A 76 -11.28 -8.88 1.21
N ARG A 77 -11.40 -9.70 0.17
CA ARG A 77 -10.88 -9.41 -1.18
C ARG A 77 -11.99 -8.82 -2.04
N ILE A 78 -11.76 -7.66 -2.63
CA ILE A 78 -12.71 -6.97 -3.52
C ILE A 78 -12.08 -6.87 -4.90
N THR A 79 -12.50 -7.76 -5.80
CA THR A 79 -11.94 -7.83 -7.16
C THR A 79 -12.37 -6.64 -8.00
N CYS A 80 -11.39 -5.98 -8.61
CA CYS A 80 -11.51 -4.80 -9.45
C CYS A 80 -10.73 -4.99 -10.76
N ALA A 81 -11.12 -4.28 -11.80
CA ALA A 81 -10.31 -4.21 -13.01
C ALA A 81 -9.01 -3.43 -12.77
N HIS A 82 -7.89 -3.95 -13.31
CA HIS A 82 -6.59 -3.25 -13.37
C HIS A 82 -6.59 -2.17 -14.49
N ASP A 83 -7.67 -2.06 -15.25
CA ASP A 83 -7.79 -1.07 -16.31
C ASP A 83 -9.24 -0.57 -16.46
N GLN A 84 -9.41 0.52 -17.20
CA GLN A 84 -10.72 1.11 -17.50
C GLN A 84 -11.53 0.28 -18.51
N GLU A 85 -11.02 -0.85 -18.98
CA GLU A 85 -11.64 -1.73 -19.99
C GLU A 85 -12.10 -3.06 -19.38
N GLY A 86 -12.37 -3.07 -18.06
CA GLY A 86 -12.89 -4.24 -17.37
C GLY A 86 -11.86 -5.37 -17.24
N GLY A 87 -10.58 -5.03 -17.17
CA GLY A 87 -9.46 -5.95 -17.00
C GLY A 87 -8.99 -6.60 -18.31
N ARG A 88 -9.43 -6.11 -19.46
CA ARG A 88 -9.07 -6.70 -20.77
C ARG A 88 -7.63 -6.46 -21.16
N LYS A 89 -7.02 -5.37 -20.70
CA LYS A 89 -5.64 -4.99 -21.02
C LYS A 89 -4.66 -5.53 -20.00
N ARG A 90 -5.04 -5.56 -18.72
CA ARG A 90 -4.14 -5.77 -17.58
C ARG A 90 -4.65 -6.79 -16.57
N GLY A 91 -5.81 -7.39 -16.81
CA GLY A 91 -6.40 -8.37 -15.91
C GLY A 91 -7.10 -7.73 -14.72
N MET A 92 -7.24 -8.53 -13.66
CA MET A 92 -7.92 -8.14 -12.44
C MET A 92 -6.92 -7.94 -11.29
N THR A 93 -7.29 -7.10 -10.35
CA THR A 93 -6.59 -6.89 -9.08
C THR A 93 -7.58 -6.94 -7.93
N ASP A 94 -7.13 -7.36 -6.75
CA ASP A 94 -7.93 -7.27 -5.54
C ASP A 94 -7.56 -6.06 -4.71
N ILE A 95 -8.56 -5.29 -4.27
CA ILE A 95 -8.43 -4.47 -3.07
C ILE A 95 -8.46 -5.43 -1.87
N LEU A 96 -7.49 -5.31 -0.98
CA LEU A 96 -7.40 -6.08 0.25
C LEU A 96 -7.87 -5.22 1.41
N LEU A 97 -9.08 -5.49 1.89
CA LEU A 97 -9.66 -4.82 3.06
C LEU A 97 -9.41 -5.68 4.31
N PHE A 98 -8.80 -5.09 5.32
CA PHE A 98 -8.48 -5.71 6.60
C PHE A 98 -9.29 -5.06 7.71
N GLU A 99 -10.02 -5.88 8.48
CA GLU A 99 -10.92 -5.41 9.54
C GLU A 99 -10.56 -6.09 10.87
N GLY A 100 -10.19 -5.28 11.86
CA GLY A 100 -9.98 -5.67 13.26
C GLY A 100 -11.00 -4.98 14.17
N GLU A 101 -10.86 -5.16 15.49
CA GLU A 101 -11.87 -4.73 16.49
C GLU A 101 -12.27 -3.23 16.36
N ASN A 102 -11.33 -2.33 16.09
CA ASN A 102 -11.61 -0.89 15.90
C ASN A 102 -10.68 -0.27 14.85
N LEU A 103 -10.27 -1.07 13.86
CA LEU A 103 -9.30 -0.66 12.86
C LEU A 103 -9.67 -1.28 11.52
N ARG A 104 -9.86 -0.44 10.50
CA ARG A 104 -10.15 -0.86 9.13
C ARG A 104 -9.19 -0.17 8.18
N PHE A 105 -8.43 -0.92 7.41
CA PHE A 105 -7.55 -0.35 6.39
C PHE A 105 -7.57 -1.18 5.12
N ALA A 106 -7.26 -0.55 3.99
CA ALA A 106 -7.27 -1.24 2.70
C ALA A 106 -6.05 -0.91 1.84
N HIS A 107 -5.54 -1.94 1.17
CA HIS A 107 -4.56 -1.81 0.10
C HIS A 107 -5.27 -1.95 -1.24
N PHE A 108 -5.19 -0.93 -2.09
CA PHE A 108 -6.02 -0.86 -3.31
C PHE A 108 -5.45 -1.65 -4.49
N GLY A 109 -4.25 -2.21 -4.32
CA GLY A 109 -3.52 -2.85 -5.42
C GLY A 109 -3.35 -1.86 -6.55
N ASP A 110 -3.49 -2.35 -7.78
CA ASP A 110 -3.40 -1.54 -8.99
C ASP A 110 -4.78 -1.31 -9.59
N ILE A 111 -5.70 -0.76 -8.80
CA ILE A 111 -7.03 -0.44 -9.32
C ILE A 111 -6.89 0.50 -10.53
N GLY A 112 -7.59 0.17 -11.61
CA GLY A 112 -7.65 0.96 -12.85
C GLY A 112 -9.08 1.33 -13.24
N GLU A 113 -10.05 1.13 -12.34
CA GLU A 113 -11.47 1.47 -12.54
C GLU A 113 -12.00 2.36 -11.41
N SER A 114 -13.09 3.07 -11.67
CA SER A 114 -13.87 3.71 -10.61
C SER A 114 -14.65 2.67 -9.80
N LEU A 115 -14.81 2.92 -8.50
CA LEU A 115 -15.59 2.04 -7.62
C LEU A 115 -17.09 2.12 -7.92
N THR A 116 -17.79 0.99 -7.84
CA THR A 116 -19.26 0.96 -7.81
C THR A 116 -19.77 1.50 -6.47
N ALA A 117 -21.04 1.89 -6.41
CA ALA A 117 -21.65 2.37 -5.16
C ALA A 117 -21.54 1.35 -4.01
N GLU A 118 -21.68 0.06 -4.31
CA GLU A 118 -21.51 -1.03 -3.35
C GLU A 118 -20.08 -1.13 -2.81
N LYS A 119 -19.08 -1.10 -3.70
CA LYS A 119 -17.67 -1.12 -3.30
C LYS A 119 -17.31 0.14 -2.48
N LYS A 120 -17.83 1.31 -2.85
CA LYS A 120 -17.64 2.55 -2.09
C LYS A 120 -18.21 2.40 -0.68
N GLU A 121 -19.42 1.89 -0.53
CA GLU A 121 -20.04 1.70 0.79
C GLU A 121 -19.20 0.78 1.69
N LEU A 122 -18.67 -0.31 1.13
CA LEU A 122 -17.78 -1.21 1.87
C LEU A 122 -16.47 -0.54 2.31
N LEU A 123 -15.97 0.42 1.53
CA LEU A 123 -14.67 1.09 1.69
C LEU A 123 -14.77 2.49 2.31
N LYS A 124 -15.93 2.91 2.82
CA LYS A 124 -16.09 4.19 3.53
C LYS A 124 -15.46 4.18 4.92
N ASP A 125 -15.05 5.36 5.37
CA ASP A 125 -14.59 5.67 6.72
C ASP A 125 -13.47 4.74 7.22
N LEU A 126 -12.55 4.39 6.30
CA LEU A 126 -11.36 3.60 6.62
C LEU A 126 -10.38 4.42 7.45
N ASP A 127 -9.71 3.76 8.38
CA ASP A 127 -8.61 4.36 9.14
C ASP A 127 -7.43 4.70 8.23
N LEU A 128 -7.07 3.78 7.33
CA LEU A 128 -5.97 3.98 6.37
C LEU A 128 -6.32 3.40 4.99
N VAL A 129 -5.92 4.11 3.95
CA VAL A 129 -5.89 3.59 2.57
C VAL A 129 -4.48 3.71 1.99
N LEU A 130 -4.03 2.64 1.34
CA LEU A 130 -2.83 2.60 0.51
C LEU A 130 -3.32 2.60 -0.95
N LEU A 131 -3.09 3.68 -1.69
CA LEU A 131 -3.78 3.96 -2.97
C LEU A 131 -2.78 4.28 -4.10
N PRO A 132 -2.85 3.62 -5.27
CA PRO A 132 -1.96 3.92 -6.37
C PRO A 132 -2.27 5.31 -6.94
N VAL A 133 -1.25 6.06 -7.34
CA VAL A 133 -1.41 7.43 -7.88
C VAL A 133 -0.55 7.68 -9.13
N GLY A 134 0.02 6.63 -9.72
CA GLY A 134 0.96 6.75 -10.83
C GLY A 134 0.33 6.86 -12.21
N GLY A 135 -1.00 6.79 -12.35
CA GLY A 135 -1.63 6.75 -13.67
C GLY A 135 -1.09 5.63 -14.54
N PHE A 136 -1.22 5.79 -15.87
CA PHE A 136 -0.82 4.88 -16.96
C PHE A 136 -1.29 3.42 -16.84
N TYR A 137 -0.78 2.69 -15.85
CA TYR A 137 -1.19 1.33 -15.46
C TYR A 137 -2.33 1.31 -14.45
N THR A 138 -2.44 2.33 -13.59
CA THR A 138 -3.48 2.44 -12.55
C THR A 138 -4.35 3.68 -12.78
N ILE A 139 -5.24 3.98 -11.83
CA ILE A 139 -5.92 5.28 -11.76
C ILE A 139 -4.94 6.47 -11.76
N SER A 140 -5.37 7.61 -12.31
CA SER A 140 -4.62 8.87 -12.35
C SER A 140 -4.53 9.55 -10.98
N PRO A 141 -3.63 10.53 -10.80
CA PRO A 141 -3.61 11.37 -9.60
C PRO A 141 -4.95 12.02 -9.24
N GLU A 142 -5.69 12.52 -10.24
CA GLU A 142 -6.99 13.16 -10.07
C GLU A 142 -8.06 12.13 -9.66
N GLU A 143 -8.10 10.98 -10.34
CA GLU A 143 -9.01 9.89 -9.99
C GLU A 143 -8.75 9.39 -8.55
N ALA A 144 -7.49 9.32 -8.14
CA ALA A 144 -7.10 8.97 -6.78
C ALA A 144 -7.56 10.02 -5.76
N LYS A 145 -7.44 11.32 -6.08
CA LYS A 145 -7.96 12.40 -5.23
C LYS A 145 -9.48 12.31 -5.07
N ASP A 146 -10.21 12.10 -6.17
CA ASP A 146 -11.67 11.95 -6.13
C ASP A 146 -12.06 10.75 -5.28
N MET A 147 -11.35 9.63 -5.40
CA MET A 147 -11.59 8.44 -4.58
C MET A 147 -11.32 8.70 -3.09
N ILE A 148 -10.26 9.43 -2.73
CA ILE A 148 -9.99 9.83 -1.35
C ILE A 148 -11.13 10.71 -0.80
N HIS A 149 -11.61 11.67 -1.60
CA HIS A 149 -12.71 12.53 -1.20
C HIS A 149 -14.01 11.73 -0.98
N GLU A 150 -14.33 10.79 -1.87
CA GLU A 150 -15.54 9.97 -1.77
C GLU A 150 -15.52 8.95 -0.62
N LEU A 151 -14.36 8.35 -0.34
CA LEU A 151 -14.21 7.35 0.71
C LEU A 151 -13.97 7.97 2.09
N ASN A 152 -13.52 9.23 2.13
CA ASN A 152 -13.21 9.99 3.34
C ASN A 152 -12.37 9.20 4.38
N PRO A 153 -11.22 8.62 3.99
CA PRO A 153 -10.39 7.89 4.93
C PRO A 153 -9.75 8.84 5.94
N HIS A 154 -9.38 8.33 7.11
CA HIS A 154 -8.63 9.12 8.08
C HIS A 154 -7.21 9.39 7.57
N ILE A 155 -6.51 8.38 7.05
CA ILE A 155 -5.20 8.56 6.41
C ILE A 155 -5.21 8.00 4.99
N ALA A 156 -4.71 8.79 4.03
CA ALA A 156 -4.42 8.30 2.69
C ALA A 156 -2.92 8.31 2.43
N ILE A 157 -2.35 7.18 2.05
CA ILE A 157 -0.94 7.01 1.72
C ILE A 157 -0.85 6.68 0.22
N PRO A 158 -0.26 7.54 -0.62
CA PRO A 158 -0.06 7.24 -2.03
C PRO A 158 0.98 6.13 -2.20
N MET A 159 0.85 5.35 -3.27
CA MET A 159 1.79 4.32 -3.71
C MET A 159 1.81 4.23 -5.25
N HIS A 160 2.59 3.32 -5.81
CA HIS A 160 2.70 3.08 -7.26
C HIS A 160 2.94 4.38 -8.06
N TYR A 161 3.95 5.16 -7.68
CA TYR A 161 4.37 6.38 -8.35
C TYR A 161 5.88 6.36 -8.58
N ARG A 162 6.39 7.31 -9.37
CA ARG A 162 7.83 7.53 -9.47
C ARG A 162 8.29 8.76 -8.71
N THR A 163 9.57 8.75 -8.36
CA THR A 163 10.31 9.87 -7.78
C THR A 163 11.58 10.08 -8.61
N THR A 164 12.45 10.98 -8.15
CA THR A 164 13.82 11.07 -8.68
C THR A 164 14.71 9.90 -8.26
N GLU A 165 14.34 9.16 -7.20
CA GLU A 165 15.16 8.06 -6.66
C GLU A 165 14.72 6.67 -7.16
N PHE A 166 13.42 6.45 -7.38
CA PHE A 166 12.87 5.16 -7.79
C PHE A 166 11.56 5.29 -8.58
N GLY A 167 11.18 4.22 -9.28
CA GLY A 167 9.88 4.08 -9.92
C GLY A 167 9.97 3.63 -11.38
N LEU A 168 8.84 3.15 -11.92
CA LEU A 168 8.74 2.83 -13.33
C LEU A 168 8.80 4.12 -14.19
N PRO A 169 9.35 4.08 -15.41
CA PRO A 169 9.47 5.27 -16.24
C PRO A 169 8.12 5.80 -16.77
N ASP A 170 7.14 4.92 -16.98
CA ASP A 170 5.86 5.24 -17.61
C ASP A 170 4.81 5.80 -16.64
N ILE A 171 5.03 5.68 -15.33
CA ILE A 171 4.10 6.20 -14.31
C ILE A 171 4.43 7.64 -13.93
N GLU A 172 3.46 8.33 -13.34
CA GLU A 172 3.55 9.74 -12.98
C GLU A 172 4.41 9.99 -11.74
N PRO A 173 5.07 11.16 -11.68
CA PRO A 173 5.82 11.58 -10.50
C PRO A 173 4.87 11.89 -9.33
N LEU A 174 5.28 11.59 -8.10
CA LEU A 174 4.49 11.83 -6.89
C LEU A 174 3.97 13.27 -6.76
N GLU A 175 4.73 14.24 -7.26
CA GLU A 175 4.39 15.66 -7.25
C GLU A 175 3.07 15.96 -7.99
N ASN A 176 2.74 15.19 -9.02
CA ASN A 176 1.48 15.34 -9.74
C ASN A 176 0.28 15.07 -8.84
N PHE A 177 0.38 14.08 -7.94
CA PHE A 177 -0.65 13.81 -6.95
C PHE A 177 -0.64 14.78 -5.78
N THR A 178 0.53 15.00 -5.18
CA THR A 178 0.63 15.81 -3.95
C THR A 178 0.29 17.28 -4.18
N SER A 179 0.51 17.82 -5.38
CA SER A 179 0.12 19.18 -5.75
C SER A 179 -1.40 19.40 -5.84
N LEU A 180 -2.22 18.34 -5.84
CA LEU A 180 -3.67 18.45 -5.87
C LEU A 180 -4.29 18.70 -4.48
N PHE A 181 -3.50 18.67 -3.40
CA PHE A 181 -3.97 18.84 -2.03
C PHE A 181 -3.39 20.10 -1.40
N ASP A 182 -4.23 20.81 -0.63
CA ASP A 182 -3.79 21.99 0.12
C ASP A 182 -2.77 21.64 1.22
N GLN A 183 -2.90 20.43 1.78
CA GLN A 183 -2.03 19.92 2.84
C GLN A 183 -1.66 18.46 2.60
N VAL A 184 -0.35 18.21 2.54
CA VAL A 184 0.25 16.88 2.51
C VAL A 184 1.30 16.82 3.59
N ILE A 185 1.29 15.76 4.40
CA ILE A 185 2.29 15.54 5.45
C ILE A 185 3.36 14.60 4.91
N PHE A 186 4.55 15.17 4.70
CA PHE A 186 5.74 14.42 4.30
C PHE A 186 6.47 13.93 5.56
N TYR A 187 6.44 12.62 5.78
CA TYR A 187 7.13 11.97 6.88
C TYR A 187 8.63 11.90 6.58
N ARG A 188 9.44 12.14 7.62
CA ARG A 188 10.91 12.00 7.51
C ARG A 188 11.36 10.53 7.55
N GLU A 189 10.53 9.69 8.15
CA GLU A 189 10.74 8.26 8.33
C GLU A 189 10.00 7.46 7.25
N ASP A 190 10.36 6.18 7.13
CA ASP A 190 9.68 5.21 6.29
C ASP A 190 8.44 4.58 6.96
N THR A 191 8.16 4.97 8.21
CA THR A 191 7.08 4.44 9.03
C THR A 191 6.03 5.48 9.42
N LEU A 192 4.78 5.03 9.51
CA LEU A 192 3.69 5.73 10.17
C LEU A 192 3.13 4.84 11.28
N VAL A 193 3.14 5.34 12.51
CA VAL A 193 2.42 4.74 13.64
C VAL A 193 1.07 5.41 13.72
N TYR A 194 0.00 4.62 13.55
CA TYR A 194 -1.37 5.11 13.54
C TYR A 194 -2.00 4.97 14.91
N ASP A 195 -2.45 6.11 15.42
CA ASP A 195 -3.24 6.23 16.63
C ASP A 195 -4.45 7.13 16.32
N ARG A 196 -5.65 6.56 16.32
CA ARG A 196 -6.88 7.29 15.97
C ARG A 196 -7.12 8.52 16.85
N GLU A 197 -6.65 8.52 18.10
CA GLU A 197 -6.85 9.64 19.02
C GLU A 197 -5.88 10.81 18.76
N HIS A 198 -4.69 10.52 18.23
CA HIS A 198 -3.59 11.49 18.15
C HIS A 198 -3.15 11.82 16.72
N THR A 199 -3.38 10.93 15.76
CA THR A 199 -3.12 11.18 14.34
C THR A 199 -4.28 11.99 13.77
N LYS A 200 -3.98 13.07 13.04
CA LYS A 200 -5.00 13.88 12.35
C LYS A 200 -5.29 13.31 10.97
N GLN A 201 -6.47 13.63 10.44
CA GLN A 201 -6.81 13.32 9.05
C GLN A 201 -5.81 13.97 8.10
N GLN A 202 -5.23 13.20 7.17
CA GLN A 202 -4.18 13.69 6.29
C GLN A 202 -3.94 12.78 5.08
N VAL A 203 -3.37 13.38 4.03
CA VAL A 203 -2.58 12.66 3.03
C VAL A 203 -1.14 12.56 3.56
N ALA A 204 -0.64 11.34 3.74
CA ALA A 204 0.66 11.06 4.33
C ALA A 204 1.61 10.41 3.31
N VAL A 205 2.72 11.08 3.01
CA VAL A 205 3.80 10.54 2.18
C VAL A 205 4.90 10.02 3.08
N LEU A 206 5.17 8.71 3.02
CA LEU A 206 6.27 8.06 3.77
C LEU A 206 7.52 7.97 2.90
N LYS A 207 8.70 8.11 3.52
CA LYS A 207 9.94 7.79 2.79
C LYS A 207 9.99 6.32 2.41
N GLN A 208 10.73 6.03 1.35
CA GLN A 208 11.05 4.66 0.99
C GLN A 208 12.12 4.11 1.94
N LYS A 209 11.87 2.94 2.53
CA LYS A 209 12.83 2.23 3.39
C LYS A 209 13.99 1.69 2.56
N LYS A 210 15.19 2.24 2.77
CA LYS A 210 16.40 1.71 2.16
C LYS A 210 16.83 0.44 2.88
N ILE A 211 16.96 -0.67 2.15
CA ILE A 211 17.47 -1.93 2.69
C ILE A 211 18.99 -1.93 2.46
N HIS A 212 19.76 -1.80 3.54
CA HIS A 212 21.22 -1.81 3.46
C HIS A 212 21.77 -3.23 3.59
N GLN A 213 22.77 -3.57 2.77
CA GLN A 213 23.41 -4.90 2.81
C GLN A 213 24.11 -5.25 4.15
N GLN A 214 24.14 -4.34 5.14
CA GLN A 214 24.74 -4.59 6.45
C GLN A 214 23.79 -5.23 7.47
N ASP A 215 22.48 -5.29 7.20
CA ASP A 215 21.51 -6.01 8.04
C ASP A 215 21.56 -7.55 7.84
N ILE A 216 22.48 -8.02 6.98
CA ILE A 216 22.59 -9.42 6.49
C ILE A 216 23.33 -10.34 7.49
N HIS A 217 23.89 -9.82 8.59
CA HIS A 217 24.79 -10.60 9.48
C HIS A 217 24.42 -10.66 10.96
N LEU A 218 23.19 -10.30 11.35
CA LEU A 218 22.73 -10.49 12.73
C LEU A 218 21.35 -11.15 12.77
N SER A 219 21.32 -12.46 12.48
CA SER A 219 20.28 -13.38 12.95
C SER A 219 20.89 -14.76 13.16
#